data_AF-A0A1Z9VR61-F1
#
_entry.id   AF-A0A1Z9VR61-F1
#
_cell.length_a   1.000
_cell.length_b   1.000
_cell.length_c   1.000
_cell.angle_alpha   90.00
_cell.angle_beta   90.00
_cell.angle_gamma   90.00
#
_symmetry.space_group_name_H-M   'P 1'
#
loop_
_entity.id
_entity.type
_entity.pdbx_description
1 polymer ?
#
loop_
_entity_poly.entity_id
_entity_poly.type
_entity_poly.pdbx_seq_one_letter_code
_entity_poly.pdbx_strand_id
1 'polypeptide(L)'
;MIGVDSEKRKEELFSHLMEQLQKCPSSADEDRLRRLCHAYNSHTENPKLFGLSTIKTFKMGDLAREILDSEEHSALEVIFSKGYPTSLMECRECLTHQSHENFRFYRNRVDKNGYYIRLNAICKTCEKTLNDERQNTLQREHENIPPRPRSGDICPSCNREHRRGWHRDHDPVTHKFLGWKCHICNMKRHDQRSLYNQKG
;
A
#
# COMPACT_ATOMS: atom_id res chain seq x y z
N MET A 1 6.88 -13.06 -39.05
CA MET A 1 7.61 -13.70 -37.93
C MET A 1 8.47 -12.63 -37.27
N ILE A 2 7.96 -11.99 -36.21
CA ILE A 2 8.72 -11.03 -35.39
C ILE A 2 8.62 -11.59 -33.98
N GLY A 3 9.57 -12.44 -33.60
CA GLY A 3 9.51 -13.22 -32.37
C GLY A 3 10.89 -13.71 -31.92
N VAL A 4 11.94 -13.00 -32.34
CA VAL A 4 13.30 -13.21 -31.88
C VAL A 4 13.75 -11.90 -31.23
N ASP A 5 14.43 -12.01 -30.09
CA ASP A 5 15.11 -10.93 -29.37
C ASP A 5 14.33 -10.09 -28.34
N SER A 6 13.29 -10.65 -27.70
CA SER A 6 12.90 -10.15 -26.36
C SER A 6 13.74 -10.80 -25.25
N GLU A 7 14.01 -12.10 -25.34
CA GLU A 7 14.76 -12.84 -24.32
C GLU A 7 16.25 -12.57 -24.39
N LYS A 8 16.84 -12.59 -25.59
CA LYS A 8 18.26 -12.27 -25.78
C LYS A 8 18.62 -10.86 -25.31
N ARG A 9 17.73 -9.88 -25.57
CA ARG A 9 17.88 -8.51 -25.06
C ARG A 9 17.81 -8.45 -23.53
N LYS A 10 16.99 -9.29 -22.89
CA LYS A 10 16.91 -9.37 -21.42
C LYS A 10 18.18 -9.99 -20.82
N GLU A 11 18.71 -11.04 -21.44
CA GLU A 11 19.97 -11.67 -21.03
C GLU A 11 21.15 -10.71 -21.17
N GLU A 12 21.26 -10.00 -22.29
CA GLU A 12 22.31 -8.99 -22.51
C GLU A 12 22.21 -7.84 -21.50
N LEU A 13 20.99 -7.37 -21.18
CA LEU A 13 20.78 -6.34 -20.16
C LEU A 13 21.13 -6.83 -18.76
N PHE A 14 20.80 -8.09 -18.44
CA PHE A 14 21.09 -8.72 -17.15
C PHE A 14 22.59 -8.92 -16.95
N SER A 15 23.29 -9.44 -17.96
CA SER A 15 24.75 -9.57 -17.94
C SER A 15 25.43 -8.20 -17.76
N HIS A 16 24.92 -7.16 -18.44
CA HIS A 16 25.42 -5.81 -18.24
C HIS A 16 25.17 -5.31 -16.80
N LEU A 17 23.98 -5.54 -16.23
CA LEU A 17 23.65 -5.14 -14.86
C LEU A 17 24.57 -5.81 -13.83
N MET A 18 24.82 -7.11 -13.98
CA MET A 18 25.67 -7.89 -13.09
C MET A 18 27.15 -7.49 -13.21
N GLU A 19 27.63 -7.21 -14.42
CA GLU A 19 28.99 -6.73 -14.64
C GLU A 19 29.21 -5.32 -14.06
N GLN A 20 28.19 -4.44 -14.13
CA GLN A 20 28.24 -3.12 -13.50
C GLN A 20 28.18 -3.20 -11.96
N LEU A 21 27.44 -4.17 -11.41
CA LEU A 21 27.35 -4.42 -9.96
C LEU A 21 28.68 -4.95 -9.38
N GLN A 22 29.39 -5.82 -10.09
CA GLN A 22 30.69 -6.35 -9.65
C GLN A 22 31.82 -5.31 -9.66
N LYS A 23 31.69 -4.24 -10.45
CA LYS A 23 32.72 -3.20 -10.61
C LYS A 23 32.59 -2.02 -9.64
N CYS A 24 31.58 -1.99 -8.76
CA CYS A 24 31.29 -0.80 -7.94
C CYS A 24 31.54 -1.06 -6.43
N PRO A 25 32.51 -0.38 -5.79
CA PRO A 25 32.89 -0.65 -4.40
C PRO A 25 32.46 0.42 -3.36
N SER A 26 31.55 1.37 -3.65
CA SER A 26 31.20 2.42 -2.66
C SER A 26 29.94 3.26 -2.94
N SER A 27 29.46 3.97 -1.90
CA SER A 27 28.23 4.80 -1.73
C SER A 27 27.68 5.67 -2.89
N ALA A 28 28.40 5.84 -4.00
CA ALA A 28 27.83 6.25 -5.29
C ALA A 28 26.85 5.20 -5.89
N ASP A 29 26.82 3.99 -5.30
CA ASP A 29 26.01 2.83 -5.64
C ASP A 29 24.49 3.06 -5.62
N GLU A 30 24.00 3.93 -4.73
CA GLU A 30 22.56 4.09 -4.52
C GLU A 30 21.88 4.86 -5.68
N ASP A 31 22.51 5.93 -6.17
CA ASP A 31 22.00 6.75 -7.27
C ASP A 31 22.14 6.08 -8.64
N ARG A 32 23.07 5.13 -8.77
CA ARG A 32 23.27 4.35 -9.99
C ARG A 32 22.28 3.18 -10.07
N LEU A 33 22.04 2.48 -8.96
CA LEU A 33 20.95 1.50 -8.84
C LEU A 33 19.57 2.14 -9.05
N ARG A 34 19.33 3.35 -8.51
CA ARG A 34 18.11 4.12 -8.76
C ARG A 34 17.87 4.42 -10.24
N ARG A 35 18.91 4.79 -11.00
CA ARG A 35 18.80 5.06 -12.45
C ARG A 35 18.48 3.80 -13.24
N LEU A 36 19.10 2.67 -12.90
CA LEU A 36 18.82 1.37 -13.53
C LEU A 36 17.38 0.89 -13.27
N CYS A 37 16.83 1.14 -12.08
CA CYS A 37 15.43 0.82 -11.77
C CYS A 37 14.41 1.74 -12.46
N HIS A 38 14.74 3.02 -12.64
CA HIS A 38 13.87 3.96 -13.37
C HIS A 38 13.79 3.66 -14.87
N ALA A 39 14.88 3.14 -15.46
CA ALA A 39 14.90 2.66 -16.85
C ALA A 39 13.97 1.45 -17.05
N TYR A 40 13.85 0.56 -16.07
CA TYR A 40 12.94 -0.58 -16.12
C TYR A 40 11.45 -0.17 -16.12
N ASN A 41 11.08 0.84 -15.31
CA ASN A 41 9.71 1.35 -15.24
C ASN A 41 9.30 2.28 -16.40
N SER A 42 10.25 2.81 -17.18
CA SER A 42 9.95 3.69 -18.32
C SER A 42 9.74 2.95 -19.64
N HIS A 43 10.04 1.63 -19.69
CA HIS A 43 9.74 0.78 -20.84
C HIS A 43 8.41 0.02 -20.74
N THR A 44 7.66 0.18 -19.65
CA THR A 44 6.33 -0.40 -19.46
C THR A 44 5.25 0.68 -19.59
N GLU A 45 5.07 1.22 -20.80
CA GLU A 45 3.89 2.02 -21.17
C GLU A 45 2.63 1.13 -21.22
N ASN A 46 2.14 0.65 -20.06
CA ASN A 46 0.76 0.17 -19.95
C ASN A 46 0.26 0.08 -18.50
N PRO A 47 -0.47 1.09 -17.98
CA PRO A 47 -0.95 1.10 -16.60
C PRO A 47 -2.11 0.13 -16.30
N LYS A 48 -2.43 -0.83 -17.19
CA LYS A 48 -3.72 -1.56 -17.18
C LYS A 48 -3.66 -3.08 -16.99
N LEU A 49 -2.51 -3.66 -16.64
CA LEU A 49 -2.41 -5.12 -16.44
C LEU A 49 -2.10 -5.49 -14.98
N PHE A 50 -2.97 -5.10 -14.04
CA PHE A 50 -2.96 -5.69 -12.70
C PHE A 50 -3.92 -6.88 -12.63
N GLY A 51 -3.49 -7.97 -13.26
CA GLY A 51 -4.03 -9.31 -13.05
C GLY A 51 -2.87 -10.24 -12.73
N LEU A 52 -2.65 -10.51 -11.44
CA LEU A 52 -1.83 -11.61 -10.93
C LEU A 52 -0.35 -11.62 -11.42
N SER A 53 0.43 -10.61 -11.07
CA SER A 53 1.89 -10.73 -10.94
C SER A 53 2.26 -10.81 -9.45
N THR A 54 3.12 -11.75 -9.07
CA THR A 54 3.58 -11.90 -7.69
C THR A 54 4.63 -10.82 -7.41
N ILE A 55 4.21 -9.66 -6.92
CA ILE A 55 5.14 -8.58 -6.56
C ILE A 55 5.95 -9.01 -5.34
N LYS A 56 7.27 -9.16 -5.51
CA LYS A 56 8.21 -9.37 -4.41
C LYS A 56 8.94 -8.06 -4.09
N THR A 57 9.17 -7.81 -2.81
CA THR A 57 9.87 -6.61 -2.34
C THR A 57 11.10 -7.02 -1.57
N PHE A 58 12.23 -6.46 -1.99
CA PHE A 58 13.52 -6.79 -1.44
C PHE A 58 14.10 -5.54 -0.75
N LYS A 59 14.74 -5.75 0.40
CA LYS A 59 15.58 -4.70 1.00
C LYS A 59 16.83 -4.56 0.14
N MET A 60 17.32 -3.33 0.01
CA MET A 60 18.61 -3.05 -0.60
C MET A 60 19.70 -3.85 0.12
N GLY A 61 20.28 -4.84 -0.56
CA GLY A 61 21.32 -5.76 -0.04
C GLY A 61 20.99 -7.26 -0.14
N ASP A 62 19.72 -7.64 -0.09
CA ASP A 62 19.30 -9.06 -0.01
C ASP A 62 19.00 -9.69 -1.38
N LEU A 63 19.07 -8.90 -2.45
CA LEU A 63 18.53 -9.20 -3.77
C LEU A 63 19.27 -10.32 -4.53
N ALA A 64 20.59 -10.37 -4.41
CA ALA A 64 21.40 -11.13 -5.36
C ALA A 64 21.18 -12.64 -5.26
N ARG A 65 20.85 -13.19 -4.09
CA ARG A 65 20.78 -14.64 -3.89
C ARG A 65 19.41 -15.23 -4.24
N GLU A 66 18.35 -14.54 -3.83
CA GLU A 66 16.97 -15.08 -3.94
C GLU A 66 16.38 -14.91 -5.35
N ILE A 67 16.88 -13.94 -6.13
CA ILE A 67 16.55 -13.84 -7.55
C ILE A 67 17.26 -14.92 -8.35
N LEU A 68 18.49 -15.30 -8.00
CA LEU A 68 19.28 -16.32 -8.72
C LEU A 68 18.69 -17.74 -8.59
N ASP A 69 17.99 -18.04 -7.49
CA ASP A 69 17.48 -19.38 -7.21
C ASP A 69 16.05 -19.63 -7.72
N SER A 70 15.38 -18.64 -8.34
CA SER A 70 13.99 -18.81 -8.81
C SER A 70 13.92 -19.07 -10.32
N GLU A 71 13.55 -20.28 -10.73
CA GLU A 71 13.43 -20.68 -12.15
C GLU A 71 12.36 -19.90 -12.96
N GLU A 72 11.49 -19.13 -12.30
CA GLU A 72 10.43 -18.32 -12.92
C GLU A 72 10.81 -16.82 -13.04
N HIS A 73 11.79 -16.49 -13.88
CA HIS A 73 12.25 -15.10 -14.04
C HIS A 73 11.34 -14.21 -14.92
N SER A 74 10.34 -14.78 -15.58
CA SER A 74 9.64 -14.09 -16.69
C SER A 74 8.49 -13.16 -16.28
N ALA A 75 8.11 -13.09 -15.00
CA ALA A 75 6.96 -12.30 -14.53
C ALA A 75 7.16 -11.56 -13.18
N LEU A 76 8.40 -11.43 -12.69
CA LEU A 76 8.68 -10.80 -11.40
C LEU A 76 8.78 -9.27 -11.51
N GLU A 77 7.77 -8.57 -11.00
CA GLU A 77 7.87 -7.14 -10.69
C GLU A 77 8.61 -6.97 -9.35
N VAL A 78 9.76 -6.31 -9.42
CA VAL A 78 10.62 -6.06 -8.25
C VAL A 78 10.46 -4.63 -7.78
N ILE A 79 10.15 -4.45 -6.50
CA ILE A 79 10.16 -3.15 -5.83
C ILE A 79 11.37 -3.09 -4.91
N PHE A 80 12.19 -2.05 -5.06
CA PHE A 80 13.29 -1.75 -4.17
C PHE A 80 12.84 -0.84 -3.03
N SER A 81 13.25 -1.18 -1.81
CA SER A 81 12.94 -0.39 -0.62
C SER A 81 14.18 -0.12 0.23
N LYS A 82 14.25 1.11 0.76
CA LYS A 82 15.17 1.50 1.83
C LYS A 82 14.76 0.95 3.20
N GLY A 83 13.64 0.22 3.26
CA GLY A 83 13.06 -0.28 4.48
C GLY A 83 12.09 0.72 5.11
N TYR A 84 12.08 0.77 6.44
CA TYR A 84 11.19 1.66 7.18
C TYR A 84 11.77 3.08 7.25
N PRO A 85 10.91 4.11 7.30
CA PRO A 85 11.36 5.48 7.52
C PRO A 85 12.05 5.61 8.89
N THR A 86 13.10 6.44 8.94
CA THR A 86 13.88 6.71 10.15
C THR A 86 13.34 7.88 10.96
N SER A 87 12.60 8.80 10.33
CA SER A 87 11.95 9.92 10.99
C SER A 87 10.82 9.47 11.90
N LEU A 88 10.62 10.19 13.01
CA LEU A 88 9.41 10.04 13.82
C LEU A 88 8.17 10.42 13.00
N MET A 89 7.05 9.81 13.35
CA MET A 89 5.80 10.00 12.64
C MET A 89 4.66 10.26 13.62
N GLU A 90 3.82 11.22 13.28
CA GLU A 90 2.64 11.55 14.08
C GLU A 90 1.51 10.51 13.87
N CYS A 91 0.90 10.09 14.97
CA CYS A 91 -0.36 9.35 14.99
C CYS A 91 -1.54 10.32 14.94
N ARG A 92 -2.51 10.08 14.05
CA ARG A 92 -3.71 10.92 13.92
C ARG A 92 -4.57 10.99 15.17
N GLU A 93 -4.69 9.87 15.87
CA GLU A 93 -5.68 9.74 16.94
C GLU A 93 -5.16 10.32 18.25
N CYS A 94 -3.89 10.04 18.60
CA CYS A 94 -3.29 10.55 19.83
C CYS A 94 -2.30 11.71 19.64
N LEU A 95 -2.03 12.13 18.40
CA LEU A 95 -1.14 13.24 18.03
C LEU A 95 0.32 13.12 18.54
N THR A 96 0.72 11.92 18.97
CA THR A 96 2.08 11.67 19.44
C THR A 96 3.00 11.28 18.28
N HIS A 97 4.25 11.73 18.35
CA HIS A 97 5.31 11.38 17.40
C HIS A 97 6.02 10.09 17.86
N GLN A 98 5.94 9.04 17.04
CA GLN A 98 6.46 7.72 17.40
C GLN A 98 7.33 7.13 16.27
N SER A 99 8.18 6.15 16.61
CA SER A 99 8.98 5.41 15.63
C SER A 99 8.12 4.52 14.72
N HIS A 100 8.69 4.06 13.60
CA HIS A 100 8.01 3.17 12.66
C HIS A 100 7.54 1.85 13.26
N GLU A 101 8.16 1.39 14.33
CA GLU A 101 7.77 0.17 15.03
C GLU A 101 6.34 0.25 15.58
N ASN A 102 5.80 1.45 15.77
CA ASN A 102 4.45 1.68 16.27
C ASN A 102 3.39 1.81 15.16
N PHE A 103 3.76 1.59 13.89
CA PHE A 103 2.85 1.69 12.74
C PHE A 103 2.89 0.43 11.87
N ARG A 104 1.92 0.30 10.96
CA ARG A 104 1.86 -0.77 9.95
C ARG A 104 2.23 -0.22 8.57
N PHE A 105 2.87 -1.04 7.74
CA PHE A 105 3.43 -0.63 6.44
C PHE A 105 3.12 -1.59 5.30
N TYR A 106 2.91 -1.04 4.10
CA TYR A 106 2.77 -1.81 2.88
C TYR A 106 4.16 -2.28 2.49
N ARG A 107 4.38 -3.60 2.59
CA ARG A 107 5.67 -4.17 2.21
C ARG A 107 5.93 -4.08 0.70
N ASN A 108 4.87 -3.92 -0.10
CA ASN A 108 4.90 -3.85 -1.55
C ASN A 108 4.69 -2.44 -2.10
N ARG A 109 4.84 -1.38 -1.29
CA ARG A 109 4.70 0.01 -1.75
C ARG A 109 5.72 0.89 -1.07
N VAL A 110 6.38 1.72 -1.86
CA VAL A 110 7.35 2.71 -1.38
C VAL A 110 6.93 4.12 -1.77
N ASP A 111 7.31 5.09 -0.95
CA ASP A 111 7.10 6.51 -1.22
C ASP A 111 8.12 7.04 -2.24
N LYS A 112 8.01 8.34 -2.58
CA LYS A 112 8.95 9.02 -3.48
C LYS A 112 10.41 8.99 -3.01
N ASN A 113 10.65 8.71 -1.73
CA ASN A 113 11.98 8.64 -1.13
C ASN A 113 12.49 7.19 -1.02
N GLY A 114 11.69 6.20 -1.44
CA GLY A 114 12.02 4.79 -1.41
C GLY A 114 11.77 4.08 -0.07
N TYR A 115 11.08 4.70 0.89
CA TYR A 115 10.71 4.04 2.15
C TYR A 115 9.33 3.40 2.08
N TYR A 116 9.06 2.38 2.88
CA TYR A 116 7.73 1.78 2.94
C TYR A 116 6.64 2.80 3.28
N ILE A 117 5.51 2.72 2.58
CA ILE A 117 4.33 3.56 2.84
C ILE A 117 3.54 2.98 4.02
N ARG A 118 3.14 3.84 4.96
CA ARG A 118 2.25 3.46 6.07
C ARG A 118 0.87 3.01 5.56
N LEU A 119 0.29 1.98 6.18
CA LEU A 119 -1.08 1.53 5.90
C LEU A 119 -2.11 2.58 6.29
N ASN A 120 -1.91 3.15 7.47
CA ASN A 120 -2.77 4.17 8.05
C ASN A 120 -1.90 5.16 8.84
N ALA A 121 -2.47 6.31 9.17
CA ALA A 121 -1.82 7.31 10.01
C ALA A 121 -2.08 7.05 11.51
N ILE A 122 -2.39 5.81 11.92
CA ILE A 122 -2.82 5.47 13.29
C ILE A 122 -1.80 4.51 13.90
N CYS A 123 -1.32 4.79 15.11
CA CYS A 123 -0.40 3.88 15.79
C CYS A 123 -1.11 2.60 16.24
N LYS A 124 -0.36 1.52 16.44
CA LYS A 124 -0.87 0.19 16.80
C LYS A 124 -1.78 0.22 18.04
N THR A 125 -1.45 1.05 19.04
CA THR A 125 -2.24 1.20 20.26
C THR A 125 -3.60 1.82 19.97
N CYS A 126 -3.64 2.95 19.27
CA CYS A 126 -4.90 3.58 18.89
C CYS A 126 -5.72 2.71 17.93
N GLU A 127 -5.07 2.01 17.00
CA GLU A 127 -5.73 1.05 16.10
C GLU A 127 -6.41 -0.06 16.91
N LYS A 128 -5.76 -0.59 17.94
CA LYS A 128 -6.37 -1.57 18.84
C LYS A 128 -7.59 -1.00 19.54
N THR A 129 -7.46 0.17 20.19
CA THR A 129 -8.58 0.81 20.90
C THR A 129 -9.78 1.07 19.99
N LEU A 130 -9.56 1.60 18.80
CA LEU A 130 -10.63 1.86 17.82
C LEU A 130 -11.27 0.58 17.32
N ASN A 131 -10.49 -0.48 17.10
CA ASN A 131 -11.04 -1.77 16.68
C ASN A 131 -11.84 -2.42 17.80
N ASP A 132 -11.35 -2.38 19.04
CA ASP A 132 -12.06 -2.94 20.19
C ASP A 132 -13.40 -2.22 20.41
N GLU A 133 -13.41 -0.88 20.34
CA GLU A 133 -14.64 -0.09 20.37
C GLU A 133 -15.62 -0.52 19.26
N ARG A 134 -15.14 -0.53 18.01
CA ARG A 134 -15.98 -0.90 16.87
C ARG A 134 -16.55 -2.31 17.01
N GLN A 135 -15.75 -3.29 17.44
CA GLN A 135 -16.23 -4.66 17.63
C GLN A 135 -17.29 -4.71 18.73
N ASN A 136 -17.05 -4.02 19.86
CA ASN A 136 -18.02 -3.96 20.95
C ASN A 136 -19.35 -3.34 20.51
N THR A 137 -19.31 -2.22 19.79
CA THR A 137 -20.51 -1.57 19.24
C THR A 137 -21.26 -2.49 18.29
N LEU A 138 -20.56 -3.11 17.34
CA LEU A 138 -21.19 -3.98 16.34
C LEU A 138 -21.71 -5.30 16.94
N GLN A 139 -21.11 -5.78 18.02
CA GLN A 139 -21.58 -6.94 18.76
C GLN A 139 -22.86 -6.61 19.54
N ARG A 140 -22.91 -5.45 20.22
CA ARG A 140 -24.10 -4.99 20.95
C ARG A 140 -25.28 -4.74 20.01
N GLU A 141 -25.02 -4.13 18.86
CA GLU A 141 -26.04 -3.75 17.89
C GLU A 141 -26.34 -4.87 16.88
N HIS A 142 -25.79 -6.08 17.05
CA HIS A 142 -25.89 -7.15 16.06
C HIS A 142 -27.32 -7.42 15.59
N GLU A 143 -28.29 -7.41 16.52
CA GLU A 143 -29.71 -7.63 16.24
C GLU A 143 -30.39 -6.42 15.57
N ASN A 144 -29.85 -5.21 15.78
CA ASN A 144 -30.36 -3.96 15.22
C ASN A 144 -29.76 -3.62 13.85
N ILE A 145 -28.75 -4.37 13.40
CA ILE A 145 -28.11 -4.13 12.11
C ILE A 145 -28.96 -4.76 10.99
N PRO A 146 -29.55 -3.96 10.09
CA PRO A 146 -30.32 -4.49 8.98
C PRO A 146 -29.42 -5.22 7.99
N PRO A 147 -29.99 -6.08 7.11
CA PRO A 147 -29.24 -6.79 6.09
C PRO A 147 -28.33 -5.86 5.28
N ARG A 148 -27.16 -6.38 4.92
CA ARG A 148 -26.20 -5.66 4.08
C ARG A 148 -26.86 -5.29 2.74
N PRO A 149 -26.71 -4.05 2.25
CA PRO A 149 -27.20 -3.64 0.94
C PRO A 149 -26.58 -4.50 -0.17
N ARG A 150 -27.36 -4.71 -1.23
CA ARG A 150 -26.98 -5.50 -2.41
C ARG A 150 -26.02 -4.71 -3.30
N SER A 151 -25.42 -5.43 -4.23
CA SER A 151 -24.68 -4.81 -5.32
C SER A 151 -25.66 -4.08 -6.23
N GLY A 152 -25.48 -2.78 -6.43
CA GLY A 152 -26.39 -1.94 -7.21
C GLY A 152 -27.35 -1.10 -6.36
N ASP A 153 -27.27 -1.20 -5.03
CA ASP A 153 -28.07 -0.34 -4.16
C ASP A 153 -27.51 1.09 -4.12
N ILE A 154 -28.39 2.06 -3.86
CA ILE A 154 -28.06 3.48 -3.79
C ILE A 154 -27.56 3.83 -2.39
N CYS A 155 -26.40 4.48 -2.29
CA CYS A 155 -25.87 4.93 -1.00
C CYS A 155 -26.65 6.15 -0.48
N PRO A 156 -27.17 6.11 0.76
CA PRO A 156 -27.97 7.22 1.31
C PRO A 156 -27.16 8.50 1.51
N SER A 157 -25.83 8.43 1.64
CA SER A 157 -24.99 9.61 1.88
C SER A 157 -24.56 10.35 0.62
N CYS A 158 -24.42 9.66 -0.52
CA CYS A 158 -23.96 10.28 -1.78
C CYS A 158 -24.93 10.13 -2.94
N ASN A 159 -26.05 9.42 -2.74
CA ASN A 159 -27.09 9.15 -3.73
C ASN A 159 -26.56 8.56 -5.05
N ARG A 160 -25.57 7.65 -4.94
CA ARG A 160 -24.97 6.94 -6.09
C ARG A 160 -25.12 5.44 -5.93
N GLU A 161 -25.25 4.74 -7.05
CA GLU A 161 -25.22 3.28 -7.12
C GLU A 161 -23.83 2.76 -6.72
N HIS A 162 -23.79 1.74 -5.86
CA HIS A 162 -22.55 1.07 -5.49
C HIS A 162 -22.66 -0.45 -5.58
N ARG A 163 -21.69 -1.05 -6.26
CA ARG A 163 -21.66 -2.51 -6.48
C ARG A 163 -20.99 -3.29 -5.36
N ARG A 164 -20.04 -2.68 -4.63
CA ARG A 164 -19.27 -3.35 -3.56
C ARG A 164 -18.83 -2.34 -2.49
N GLY A 165 -18.36 -2.87 -1.37
CA GLY A 165 -17.70 -2.07 -0.34
C GLY A 165 -18.66 -1.30 0.56
N TRP A 166 -19.76 -1.92 0.98
CA TRP A 166 -20.59 -1.41 2.07
C TRP A 166 -19.90 -1.65 3.42
N HIS A 167 -19.86 -0.61 4.25
CA HIS A 167 -19.29 -0.58 5.60
C HIS A 167 -20.39 -0.28 6.61
N ARG A 168 -20.24 -0.83 7.82
CA ARG A 168 -21.13 -0.56 8.95
C ARG A 168 -20.63 0.72 9.62
N ASP A 169 -21.39 1.80 9.48
CA ASP A 169 -21.09 3.07 10.13
C ASP A 169 -21.72 3.09 11.52
N HIS A 170 -20.97 3.59 12.49
CA HIS A 170 -21.42 3.68 13.88
C HIS A 170 -20.98 4.99 14.51
N ASP A 171 -21.64 5.34 15.60
CA ASP A 171 -21.24 6.43 16.48
C ASP A 171 -20.33 5.87 17.60
N PRO A 172 -19.07 6.32 17.71
CA PRO A 172 -18.15 5.80 18.71
C PRO A 172 -18.42 6.32 20.14
N VAL A 173 -19.25 7.37 20.30
CA VAL A 173 -19.64 7.93 21.59
C VAL A 173 -20.92 7.29 22.09
N THR A 174 -21.94 7.20 21.23
CA THR A 174 -23.22 6.61 21.63
C THR A 174 -23.26 5.09 21.46
N HIS A 175 -22.25 4.50 20.83
CA HIS A 175 -22.17 3.07 20.48
C HIS A 175 -23.41 2.56 19.76
N LYS A 176 -23.91 3.33 18.78
CA LYS A 176 -25.09 2.98 17.98
C LYS A 176 -24.72 2.76 16.53
N PHE A 177 -25.38 1.79 15.90
CA PHE A 177 -25.32 1.64 14.45
C PHE A 177 -26.06 2.80 13.78
N LEU A 178 -25.39 3.49 12.86
CA LEU A 178 -25.97 4.63 12.15
C LEU A 178 -26.53 4.26 10.77
N GLY A 179 -25.99 3.20 10.16
CA GLY A 179 -26.41 2.77 8.83
C GLY A 179 -25.28 2.18 8.00
N TRP A 180 -25.65 1.71 6.82
CA TRP A 180 -24.71 1.25 5.82
C TRP A 180 -24.17 2.43 5.00
N LYS A 181 -22.84 2.53 4.91
CA LYS A 181 -22.15 3.52 4.06
C LYS A 181 -21.34 2.86 2.97
N CYS A 182 -21.31 3.46 1.78
CA CYS A 182 -20.41 3.00 0.74
C CYS A 182 -18.95 3.33 1.09
N HIS A 183 -18.00 2.60 0.49
CA HIS A 183 -16.58 2.77 0.74
C HIS A 183 -16.11 4.21 0.56
N ILE A 184 -16.58 4.91 -0.48
CA ILE A 184 -16.19 6.30 -0.75
C ILE A 184 -16.63 7.22 0.38
N CYS A 185 -17.89 7.11 0.82
CA CYS A 185 -18.43 7.93 1.90
C CYS A 185 -17.73 7.63 3.24
N ASN A 186 -17.47 6.35 3.51
CA ASN A 186 -16.72 5.95 4.70
C ASN A 186 -15.31 6.54 4.69
N MET A 187 -14.57 6.39 3.59
CA MET A 187 -13.20 6.90 3.48
C MET A 187 -13.14 8.43 3.57
N LYS A 188 -14.10 9.16 2.98
CA LYS A 188 -14.17 10.63 3.08
C LYS A 188 -14.30 11.13 4.52
N ARG A 189 -15.12 10.45 5.35
CA ARG A 189 -15.28 10.79 6.78
C ARG A 189 -13.97 10.59 7.56
N HIS A 190 -13.18 9.60 7.16
CA HIS A 190 -11.90 9.28 7.77
C HIS A 190 -10.70 9.89 7.02
N ASP A 191 -10.91 10.78 6.04
CA ASP A 191 -9.81 11.48 5.39
C ASP A 191 -9.32 12.63 6.28
N GLN A 192 -8.03 12.60 6.62
CA GLN A 192 -7.36 13.60 7.47
C GLN A 192 -7.46 15.03 6.90
N ARG A 193 -7.66 15.16 5.58
CA ARG A 193 -7.78 16.46 4.90
C ARG A 193 -9.05 17.22 5.29
N SER A 194 -10.07 16.53 5.78
CA SER A 194 -11.34 17.16 6.18
C SER A 194 -11.26 17.87 7.54
N LEU A 195 -10.35 17.45 8.42
CA LEU A 195 -10.15 18.08 9.74
C LEU A 195 -9.37 19.41 9.65
N TYR A 196 -8.53 19.59 8.62
CA TYR A 196 -7.82 20.86 8.40
C TYR A 196 -8.74 21.97 7.89
N ASN A 197 -9.82 21.63 7.19
CA ASN A 197 -10.78 22.61 6.66
C ASN A 197 -11.85 23.07 7.67
N GLN A 198 -11.81 22.59 8.91
CA GLN A 198 -12.71 23.02 10.00
C GLN A 198 -12.05 23.98 11.00
N LYS A 199 -10.78 24.36 10.76
CA LYS A 199 -10.03 25.34 11.56
C LYS A 199 -9.59 26.56 10.74
N GLY A 200 -10.30 26.86 9.64
CA GLY A 200 -10.13 28.06 8.82
C GLY A 200 -11.32 28.99 9.00
#